data_AF-A0A3E1NZV3-F1
#
_entry.id   AF-A0A3E1NZV3-F1
#
_cell.length_a   1.000
_cell.length_b   1.000
_cell.length_c   1.000
_cell.angle_alpha   90.00
_cell.angle_beta   90.00
_cell.angle_gamma   90.00
#
_symmetry.space_group_name_H-M   'P 1'
#
loop_
_entity.id
_entity.type
_entity.pdbx_description
1 polymer ?
#
loop_
_entity_poly.entity_id
_entity_poly.type
_entity_poly.pdbx_seq_one_letter_code
_entity_poly.pdbx_strand_id
1 'polypeptide(L)' 'MSKYKDVVVALSKKHPQTGEPAQAGHTFVIGTLGTKKGWYEIETEKLNKYKDEDLKMELFKLLHPQTHH' A
#
# COMPACT_ATOMS: atom_id res chain seq x y z
N MET A 1 -3.59 -20.93 2.56
CA MET A 1 -3.11 -19.73 3.28
C MET A 1 -3.37 -18.53 2.41
N SER A 2 -4.07 -17.51 2.90
CA SER A 2 -4.48 -16.37 2.08
C SER A 2 -3.28 -15.49 1.72
N LYS A 3 -3.00 -15.34 0.42
CA LYS A 3 -1.82 -14.64 -0.13
C LYS A 3 -1.67 -13.17 0.30
N TYR A 4 -2.70 -12.56 0.88
CA TYR A 4 -2.61 -11.19 1.41
C TYR A 4 -1.78 -11.07 2.70
N LYS A 5 -1.56 -12.19 3.42
CA LYS A 5 -0.72 -12.20 4.64
C LYS A 5 0.77 -12.03 4.31
N ASP A 6 1.16 -12.35 3.09
CA ASP A 6 2.52 -12.15 2.56
C ASP A 6 2.78 -10.71 2.12
N VAL A 7 1.77 -9.83 2.18
CA VAL A 7 1.94 -8.41 1.84
C VAL A 7 2.64 -7.68 2.98
N VAL A 8 3.86 -7.23 2.72
CA VAL A 8 4.60 -6.35 3.63
C VAL A 8 4.18 -4.91 3.38
N VAL A 9 3.69 -4.23 4.42
CA VAL A 9 3.27 -2.83 4.38
C VAL A 9 4.33 -1.95 5.02
N ALA A 10 4.69 -0.87 4.34
CA ALA A 10 5.53 0.19 4.87
C ALA A 10 4.87 1.54 4.62
N LEU A 11 4.92 2.44 5.60
CA LEU A 11 4.41 3.80 5.50
C LEU A 11 5.58 4.76 5.28
N SER A 12 5.43 5.66 4.32
CA SER A 12 6.46 6.65 4.00
C SER A 12 5.84 8.01 3.69
N LYS A 13 6.46 9.09 4.16
CA LYS A 13 6.12 10.46 3.75
C LYS A 13 6.81 10.88 2.45
N LYS A 14 7.51 9.96 1.80
CA LYS A 14 8.19 10.16 0.52
C LYS A 14 7.77 9.10 -0.48
N HIS A 15 7.61 9.51 -1.73
CA HIS A 15 7.25 8.66 -2.84
C HIS A 15 8.36 7.62 -3.07
N PRO A 16 8.04 6.32 -3.18
CA PRO A 16 9.03 5.25 -3.17
C PRO A 16 9.90 5.14 -4.43
N GLN A 17 9.54 5.84 -5.51
CA GLN A 17 10.35 5.89 -6.74
C GLN A 17 11.05 7.24 -6.95
N THR A 18 10.28 8.33 -6.99
CA THR A 18 10.80 9.68 -7.22
C THR A 18 11.46 10.30 -5.98
N GLY A 19 11.20 9.80 -4.77
CA GLY A 19 11.70 10.38 -3.52
C GLY A 19 11.04 11.69 -3.12
N GLU A 20 10.05 12.15 -3.89
CA GLU A 20 9.30 13.39 -3.63
C GLU A 20 8.47 13.28 -2.35
N PRO A 21 8.28 14.38 -1.62
CA PRO A 21 7.41 14.36 -0.45
C PRO A 21 5.96 14.04 -0.84
N ALA A 22 5.26 13.32 0.04
CA ALA A 22 3.81 13.16 -0.07
C ALA A 22 3.12 14.52 0.01
N GLN A 23 1.90 14.60 -0.54
CA GLN A 23 1.07 15.78 -0.38
C GLN A 23 0.88 16.11 1.11
N ALA A 24 0.70 17.39 1.43
CA ALA A 24 0.46 17.81 2.81
C ALA A 24 -0.73 17.05 3.41
N GLY A 25 -0.50 16.39 4.55
CA GLY A 25 -1.52 15.56 5.19
C GLY A 25 -1.63 14.15 4.61
N HIS A 26 -0.85 13.76 3.61
CA HIS A 26 -0.87 12.44 3.00
C HIS A 26 0.34 11.58 3.41
N THR A 27 0.20 10.27 3.24
CA THR A 27 1.22 9.25 3.48
C THR A 27 1.16 8.22 2.36
N PHE A 28 2.32 7.77 1.87
CA PHE A 28 2.41 6.66 0.94
C PHE A 28 2.37 5.34 1.68
N VAL A 29 1.45 4.48 1.27
CA VAL A 29 1.37 3.08 1.70
C VAL A 29 2.07 2.26 0.63
N ILE A 30 3.18 1.62 1.00
CA ILE A 30 4.03 0.85 0.10
C ILE A 30 3.84 -0.62 0.45
N GLY A 31 3.47 -1.41 -0.55
CA GLY A 31 3.26 -2.85 -0.44
C GLY A 31 4.23 -3.64 -1.29
N THR A 32 4.65 -4.80 -0.79
CA THR A 32 5.34 -5.80 -1.60
C THR A 32 4.67 -7.17 -1.45
N LEU A 33 4.48 -7.87 -2.57
CA LEU A 33 3.92 -9.22 -2.64
C LEU A 33 4.83 -10.07 -3.55
N GLY A 34 5.72 -10.85 -2.93
CA GLY A 34 6.76 -11.59 -3.67
C GLY A 34 7.68 -10.63 -4.44
N THR A 35 7.72 -10.75 -5.76
CA THR A 35 8.51 -9.87 -6.65
C THR A 35 7.79 -8.58 -7.05
N LYS A 36 6.50 -8.46 -6.73
CA LYS A 36 5.70 -7.28 -7.10
C LYS A 36 5.75 -6.23 -6.01
N LYS A 37 6.01 -4.98 -6.39
CA LYS A 37 5.98 -3.81 -5.51
C LYS A 37 4.98 -2.80 -6.06
N GLY A 38 4.27 -2.13 -5.16
CA GLY A 38 3.19 -1.21 -5.49
C GLY A 38 2.99 -0.25 -4.33
N TRP A 39 2.39 0.88 -4.60
CA TRP A 39 2.12 1.89 -3.58
C TRP A 39 0.91 2.70 -3.99
N TYR A 40 0.28 3.32 -3.00
CA TYR A 40 -0.73 4.34 -3.19
C TYR A 40 -0.57 5.43 -2.14
N GLU A 41 -1.14 6.58 -2.44
CA GLU A 41 -1.18 7.71 -1.52
C GLU A 41 -2.53 7.75 -0.81
N ILE A 42 -2.50 8.00 0.50
CA ILE A 42 -3.69 8.13 1.32
C ILE A 42 -3.53 9.27 2.31
N GLU A 43 -4.64 9.92 2.65
CA GLU A 43 -4.68 10.88 3.73
C GLU A 43 -4.25 10.23 5.06
N THR A 44 -3.33 10.88 5.76
CA THR A 44 -2.78 10.41 7.04
C THR A 44 -3.87 10.28 8.09
N GLU A 45 -4.87 11.17 8.08
CA GLU A 45 -6.02 11.08 8.99
C GLU A 45 -6.85 9.82 8.78
N LYS A 46 -6.90 9.33 7.54
CA LYS A 46 -7.57 8.07 7.22
C LYS A 46 -6.79 6.87 7.73
N LEU A 47 -5.45 6.91 7.79
CA LEU A 47 -4.65 5.80 8.34
C LEU A 47 -5.04 5.43 9.77
N ASN A 48 -5.42 6.41 10.60
CA ASN A 48 -5.89 6.15 11.96
C ASN A 48 -7.22 5.38 12.01
N LYS A 49 -8.00 5.41 10.92
CA LYS A 49 -9.29 4.71 10.78
C LYS A 49 -9.14 3.33 10.12
N TYR A 50 -8.04 3.09 9.41
CA TYR A 50 -7.78 1.82 8.74
C TYR A 50 -7.07 0.83 9.66
N LYS A 51 -7.45 -0.45 9.58
CA LYS A 51 -6.66 -1.52 10.20
C LYS A 51 -5.55 -1.93 9.24
N ASP A 52 -4.50 -2.53 9.78
CA ASP A 52 -3.40 -3.09 9.00
C ASP A 52 -3.89 -4.08 7.92
N GLU A 53 -4.94 -4.86 8.23
CA GLU A 53 -5.58 -5.77 7.28
C GLU A 53 -6.23 -5.05 6.09
N ASP A 54 -6.84 -3.88 6.32
CA ASP A 54 -7.45 -3.09 5.24
C ASP A 54 -6.37 -2.56 4.29
N LEU A 55 -5.26 -2.06 4.84
CA LEU A 55 -4.11 -1.60 4.04
C LEU A 55 -3.51 -2.73 3.21
N LYS A 56 -3.34 -3.92 3.82
CA LYS A 56 -2.86 -5.13 3.13
C LYS A 56 -3.80 -5.57 2.03
N MET A 57 -5.12 -5.49 2.26
CA MET A 57 -6.12 -5.86 1.26
C MET A 57 -6.10 -4.92 0.05
N GLU A 58 -6.03 -3.61 0.26
CA GLU A 58 -5.95 -2.62 -0.83
C GLU A 58 -4.65 -2.80 -1.62
N LEU A 59 -3.52 -2.96 -0.94
CA LEU A 59 -2.25 -3.30 -1.59
C LEU A 59 -2.33 -4.62 -2.35
N PHE A 60 -2.98 -5.64 -1.79
CA PHE A 60 -3.15 -6.93 -2.45
C PHE A 60 -3.95 -6.79 -3.75
N LYS A 61 -5.03 -6.00 -3.78
CA LYS A 61 -5.79 -5.72 -5.01
C LYS A 61 -4.92 -5.03 -6.07
N LEU A 62 -4.08 -4.08 -5.65
CA LEU A 62 -3.19 -3.35 -6.55
C LEU A 62 -2.05 -4.23 -7.10
N LEU A 63 -1.48 -5.09 -6.25
CA LEU A 63 -0.36 -5.98 -6.60
C LEU A 63 -0.81 -7.26 -7.32
N HIS A 64 -2.03 -7.71 -7.03
CA HIS A 64 -2.65 -8.88 -7.61
C HIS A 64 -3.99 -8.48 -8.23
N PRO A 65 -3.98 -7.69 -9.33
CA PRO A 65 -5.18 -7.53 -10.14
C PRO A 65 -5.58 -8.94 -10.55
N GLN A 66 -6.76 -9.39 -10.11
CA GLN A 66 -7.36 -10.59 -10.67
C GLN A 66 -7.66 -10.23 -12.12
N THR A 67 -6.72 -10.52 -13.02
CA THR A 67 -7.04 -10.68 -14.43
C THR A 67 -8.06 -11.81 -14.46
N HIS A 68 -9.35 -11.46 -14.54
CA HIS A 68 -10.37 -12.39 -14.96
C HIS A 68 -9.89 -12.92 -16.32
N HIS A 69 -9.39 -14.15 -16.32
CA HIS A 69 -9.18 -14.93 -17.52
C HIS A 69 -10.54 -15.30 -18.12
#